data_AF-A0A820GR57-F1
#
_entry.id   AF-A0A820GR57-F1
#
_cell.length_a   1.000
_cell.length_b   1.000
_cell.length_c   1.000
_cell.angle_alpha   90.00
_cell.angle_beta   90.00
_cell.angle_gamma   90.00
#
_symmetry.space_group_name_H-M   'P 1'
#
loop_
_entity.id
_entity.type
_entity.pdbx_description
1 polymer ?
#
loop_
_entity_poly.entity_id
_entity_poly.type
_entity_poly.pdbx_seq_one_letter_code
_entity_poly.pdbx_strand_id
1 'polypeptide(L)'
;MVFKCLFLFGFLLRLLPTTSGQFNKDHLTKLQALECDEPSITLHVFSGTPNPVWKININQLARIKKLAYESLYQNNNVTLLSKPTTRIMGYQGFTVSCSSDKHVFVHGLSPLEHLLLFGGRRYLSASVVRHVKDHVGEIMSDITRIESDNADCNHVPIVGPDTVPEYDPKTDDEGCFIKRQTDNNCYAYGRGSGKKWSFNTCVDMGNASVRDGLIYNGTKLPKTPPEKGHFAALLIWPDTNFHWIRMDANGYWSHKPGGTPVRNKDNRDLPIVDPSKSDFSPWTQFCSYFIAQPSKLRIN
;
A
#
# COMPACT_ATOMS: atom_id res chain seq x y z
N MET A 1 28.66 43.56 -43.89
CA MET A 1 28.88 42.18 -43.39
C MET A 1 27.82 41.93 -42.31
N VAL A 2 26.68 41.35 -42.69
CA VAL A 2 25.54 41.08 -41.79
C VAL A 2 25.35 39.58 -41.79
N PHE A 3 25.69 38.91 -40.69
CA PHE A 3 25.47 37.48 -40.54
C PHE A 3 24.12 37.24 -39.85
N LYS A 4 23.18 36.70 -40.62
CA LYS A 4 21.96 36.03 -40.13
C LYS A 4 22.38 34.79 -39.35
N CYS A 5 21.86 34.61 -38.15
CA CYS A 5 21.84 33.31 -37.46
C CYS A 5 20.37 32.89 -37.29
N LEU A 6 19.91 31.98 -38.14
CA LEU A 6 18.70 31.20 -37.93
C LEU A 6 19.00 30.17 -36.84
N PHE A 7 18.32 30.25 -35.70
CA PHE A 7 18.20 29.10 -34.80
C PHE A 7 16.86 28.41 -35.05
N LEU A 8 16.93 27.21 -35.62
CA LEU A 8 15.81 26.27 -35.67
C LEU A 8 15.45 25.86 -34.22
N PHE A 9 14.22 26.13 -33.81
CA PHE A 9 13.61 25.47 -32.65
C PHE A 9 13.29 24.02 -33.02
N GLY A 10 14.22 23.11 -32.73
CA GLY A 10 13.93 21.68 -32.67
C GLY A 10 13.13 21.39 -31.41
N PHE A 11 11.82 21.15 -31.54
CA PHE A 11 10.98 20.63 -30.47
C PHE A 11 11.43 19.20 -30.18
N LEU A 12 12.38 19.04 -29.26
CA LEU A 12 12.77 17.73 -28.74
C LEU A 12 11.59 17.22 -27.92
N LEU A 13 10.73 16.41 -28.52
CA LEU A 13 9.70 15.64 -27.82
C LEU A 13 10.45 14.68 -26.89
N ARG A 14 10.73 15.12 -25.65
CA ARG A 14 11.24 14.24 -24.60
C ARG A 14 10.16 13.17 -24.39
N LEU A 15 10.41 11.97 -24.92
CA LEU A 15 9.72 10.76 -24.52
C LEU A 15 9.92 10.64 -23.01
N LEU A 16 8.91 11.04 -22.23
CA LEU A 16 8.89 10.81 -20.81
C LEU A 16 8.97 9.29 -20.62
N PRO A 17 9.96 8.77 -19.86
CA PRO A 17 10.02 7.36 -19.58
C PRO A 17 8.68 6.94 -18.97
N THR A 18 8.08 5.87 -19.48
CA THR A 18 6.89 5.26 -18.89
C THR A 18 7.19 5.02 -17.42
N THR A 19 6.51 5.75 -16.55
CA THR A 19 6.66 5.61 -15.11
C THR A 19 6.35 4.16 -14.75
N SER A 20 7.29 3.48 -14.06
CA SER A 20 7.12 2.09 -13.63
C SER A 20 5.82 1.97 -12.84
N GLY A 21 4.89 1.13 -13.29
CA GLY A 21 3.61 0.90 -12.61
C GLY A 21 2.37 1.56 -13.25
N GLN A 22 2.54 2.42 -14.27
CA GLN A 22 1.40 2.96 -15.01
C GLN A 22 0.76 1.91 -15.94
N PHE A 23 -0.57 1.91 -16.03
CA PHE A 23 -1.32 1.12 -16.99
C PHE A 23 -0.92 1.47 -18.43
N ASN A 24 -0.65 0.47 -19.25
CA ASN A 24 -0.05 0.64 -20.58
C ASN A 24 -0.65 -0.36 -21.59
N LYS A 25 -0.11 -0.41 -22.81
CA LYS A 25 -0.62 -1.28 -23.88
C LYS A 25 -0.50 -2.77 -23.55
N ASP A 26 0.54 -3.20 -22.84
CA ASP A 26 0.71 -4.60 -22.43
C ASP A 26 -0.35 -4.99 -21.39
N HIS A 27 -0.60 -4.11 -20.42
CA HIS A 27 -1.68 -4.27 -19.46
C HIS A 27 -3.05 -4.36 -20.16
N LEU A 28 -3.28 -3.53 -21.19
CA LEU A 28 -4.49 -3.60 -21.99
C LEU A 28 -4.63 -4.93 -22.73
N THR A 29 -3.58 -5.43 -23.38
CA THR A 29 -3.62 -6.74 -24.05
C THR A 29 -3.97 -7.85 -23.05
N LYS A 30 -3.33 -7.86 -21.87
CA LYS A 30 -3.65 -8.83 -20.81
C LYS A 30 -5.10 -8.69 -20.34
N LEU A 31 -5.60 -7.46 -20.21
CA LEU A 31 -6.98 -7.18 -19.78
C LEU A 31 -7.98 -7.67 -20.83
N GLN A 32 -7.71 -7.47 -22.12
CA GLN A 32 -8.55 -7.97 -23.21
C GLN A 32 -8.60 -9.51 -23.24
N ALA A 33 -7.50 -10.17 -22.89
CA ALA A 33 -7.40 -11.63 -22.83
C ALA A 33 -8.07 -12.28 -21.60
N LEU A 34 -8.56 -11.50 -20.63
CA LEU A 34 -9.27 -12.06 -19.47
C LEU A 34 -10.64 -12.61 -19.87
N GLU A 35 -10.84 -13.93 -19.76
CA GLU A 35 -12.11 -14.59 -20.02
C GLU A 35 -12.47 -15.47 -18.81
N CYS A 36 -13.57 -15.14 -18.13
CA CYS A 36 -14.09 -15.88 -16.99
C CYS A 36 -15.52 -15.44 -16.65
N ASP A 37 -16.28 -16.33 -16.02
CA ASP A 37 -17.68 -16.09 -15.64
C ASP A 37 -17.82 -15.27 -14.36
N GLU A 38 -16.87 -15.40 -13.43
CA GLU A 38 -16.89 -14.75 -12.11
C GLU A 38 -15.66 -13.87 -11.82
N PRO A 39 -15.39 -12.83 -12.64
CA PRO A 39 -14.31 -11.91 -12.38
C PRO A 39 -14.47 -11.18 -11.04
N SER A 40 -13.34 -10.78 -10.46
CA SER A 40 -13.30 -10.00 -9.22
C SER A 40 -12.43 -8.77 -9.38
N ILE A 41 -12.76 -7.72 -8.63
CA ILE A 41 -11.93 -6.54 -8.47
C ILE A 41 -11.37 -6.53 -7.05
N THR A 42 -10.06 -6.32 -6.94
CA THR A 42 -9.38 -6.00 -5.67
C THR A 42 -8.99 -4.53 -5.67
N LEU A 43 -9.33 -3.79 -4.62
CA LEU A 43 -8.85 -2.42 -4.39
C LEU A 43 -7.64 -2.45 -3.46
N HIS A 44 -6.47 -2.06 -3.95
CA HIS A 44 -5.26 -1.98 -3.13
C HIS A 44 -5.24 -0.66 -2.36
N VAL A 45 -5.57 -0.72 -1.07
CA VAL A 45 -5.75 0.48 -0.24
C VAL A 45 -5.35 0.31 1.23
N PHE A 46 -5.25 -0.92 1.75
CA PHE A 46 -4.98 -1.19 3.17
C PHE A 46 -3.54 -1.68 3.41
N SER A 47 -3.04 -1.46 4.63
CA SER A 47 -1.66 -1.75 5.04
C SER A 47 -1.48 -2.79 6.14
N GLY A 48 -2.56 -3.23 6.81
CA GLY A 48 -2.51 -4.28 7.84
C GLY A 48 -3.63 -5.32 7.78
N THR A 49 -4.49 -5.25 6.77
CA THR A 49 -5.62 -6.16 6.59
C THR A 49 -5.81 -6.53 5.12
N PRO A 50 -6.50 -7.64 4.80
CA PRO A 50 -6.88 -7.94 3.43
C PRO A 50 -7.57 -6.75 2.75
N ASN A 51 -7.19 -6.50 1.51
CA ASN A 51 -7.77 -5.46 0.67
C ASN A 51 -9.24 -5.78 0.33
N PRO A 52 -10.12 -4.77 0.12
CA PRO A 52 -11.48 -5.00 -0.32
C PRO A 52 -11.54 -5.71 -1.67
N VAL A 53 -12.39 -6.74 -1.77
CA VAL A 53 -12.63 -7.51 -2.99
C VAL A 53 -14.12 -7.60 -3.27
N TRP A 54 -14.53 -7.45 -4.52
CA TRP A 54 -15.91 -7.70 -4.94
C TRP A 54 -15.97 -8.40 -6.29
N LYS A 55 -17.01 -9.22 -6.46
CA LYS A 55 -17.32 -9.89 -7.74
C LYS A 55 -17.99 -8.93 -8.72
N ILE A 56 -17.69 -9.13 -10.00
CA ILE A 56 -18.32 -8.46 -11.13
C ILE A 56 -18.79 -9.51 -12.13
N ASN A 57 -19.75 -9.15 -12.99
CA ASN A 57 -20.24 -10.04 -14.05
C ASN A 57 -19.56 -9.76 -15.40
N ILE A 58 -19.83 -10.62 -16.39
CA ILE A 58 -19.26 -10.54 -17.73
C ILE A 58 -19.55 -9.20 -18.44
N ASN A 59 -20.74 -8.63 -18.23
CA ASN A 59 -21.12 -7.34 -18.82
C ASN A 59 -20.30 -6.18 -18.22
N GLN A 60 -20.04 -6.23 -16.91
CA GLN A 60 -19.16 -5.28 -16.24
C GLN A 60 -17.72 -5.42 -16.71
N LEU A 61 -17.22 -6.66 -16.88
CA LEU A 61 -15.89 -6.90 -17.45
C LEU A 61 -15.77 -6.36 -18.88
N ALA A 62 -16.76 -6.59 -19.73
CA ALA A 62 -16.80 -6.05 -21.10
C ALA A 62 -16.75 -4.51 -21.10
N ARG A 63 -17.48 -3.85 -20.19
CA ARG A 63 -17.44 -2.39 -20.03
C ARG A 63 -16.06 -1.88 -19.58
N ILE A 64 -15.41 -2.59 -18.66
CA ILE A 64 -14.04 -2.29 -18.20
C ILE A 64 -13.06 -2.39 -19.38
N LYS A 65 -13.10 -3.50 -20.13
CA LYS A 65 -12.27 -3.71 -21.33
C LYS A 65 -12.47 -2.60 -22.37
N LYS A 66 -13.72 -2.24 -22.66
CA LYS A 66 -14.07 -1.19 -23.61
C LYS A 66 -13.51 0.18 -23.19
N LEU A 67 -13.76 0.59 -21.94
CA LEU A 67 -13.28 1.88 -21.44
C LEU A 67 -11.74 1.95 -21.42
N ALA A 68 -11.07 0.85 -21.07
CA ALA A 68 -9.61 0.77 -21.08
C ALA A 68 -9.04 0.99 -22.50
N TYR A 69 -9.65 0.35 -23.51
CA TYR A 69 -9.27 0.52 -24.91
C TYR A 69 -9.50 1.95 -25.40
N GLU A 70 -10.69 2.50 -25.18
CA GLU A 70 -11.04 3.88 -25.56
C GLU A 70 -10.10 4.91 -24.91
N SER A 71 -9.77 4.71 -23.63
CA SER A 71 -8.89 5.61 -22.89
C SER A 71 -7.44 5.60 -23.39
N LEU A 72 -6.94 4.47 -23.90
CA LEU A 72 -5.56 4.35 -24.40
C LEU A 72 -5.40 4.66 -25.89
N TYR A 73 -6.38 4.34 -26.73
CA TYR A 73 -6.23 4.40 -28.19
C TYR A 73 -7.05 5.51 -28.86
N GLN A 74 -8.18 5.93 -28.29
CA GLN A 74 -9.06 6.90 -28.96
C GLN A 74 -8.86 8.35 -28.49
N ASN A 75 -8.12 8.56 -27.40
CA ASN A 75 -7.87 9.89 -26.87
C ASN A 75 -6.42 10.33 -27.07
N ASN A 76 -6.11 10.92 -28.24
CA ASN A 76 -4.82 11.57 -28.52
C ASN A 76 -4.48 12.72 -27.55
N ASN A 77 -5.48 13.21 -26.79
CA ASN A 77 -5.40 14.32 -25.84
C ASN A 77 -5.86 13.95 -24.42
N VAL A 78 -6.00 12.67 -24.06
CA VAL A 78 -6.05 12.33 -22.63
C VAL A 78 -4.63 12.55 -22.15
N THR A 79 -4.39 13.76 -21.68
CA THR A 79 -3.44 14.03 -20.63
C THR A 79 -3.64 12.89 -19.63
N LEU A 80 -2.77 11.90 -19.69
CA LEU A 80 -2.53 10.99 -18.59
C LEU A 80 -2.10 11.94 -17.48
N LEU A 81 -3.08 12.48 -16.74
CA LEU A 81 -2.95 13.47 -15.65
C LEU A 81 -2.37 12.78 -14.41
N SER A 82 -1.47 11.86 -14.69
CA SER A 82 -0.55 11.19 -13.82
C SER A 82 0.25 12.24 -13.08
N LYS A 83 -0.18 12.55 -11.87
CA LYS A 83 0.59 13.38 -10.96
C LYS A 83 1.54 12.45 -10.22
N PRO A 84 2.88 12.62 -10.34
CA PRO A 84 3.79 11.89 -9.47
C PRO A 84 3.40 12.14 -8.02
N THR A 85 3.35 11.07 -7.23
CA THR A 85 3.08 11.15 -5.79
C THR A 85 4.24 10.55 -5.02
N THR A 86 4.61 11.22 -3.94
CA THR A 86 5.52 10.68 -2.93
C THR A 86 4.79 9.80 -1.92
N ARG A 87 3.48 9.63 -2.07
CA ARG A 87 2.66 8.83 -1.19
C ARG A 87 3.12 7.38 -1.22
N ILE A 88 3.33 6.84 -0.02
CA ILE A 88 3.80 5.48 0.19
C ILE A 88 2.63 4.60 0.64
N MET A 89 1.66 5.16 1.37
CA MET A 89 0.52 4.46 1.96
C MET A 89 -0.84 4.85 1.37
N GLY A 90 -1.80 3.93 1.48
CA GLY A 90 -3.18 4.16 1.09
C GLY A 90 -3.46 3.60 -0.31
N TYR A 91 -4.10 4.39 -1.17
CA TYR A 91 -4.52 3.95 -2.49
C TYR A 91 -3.30 3.66 -3.38
N GLN A 92 -3.25 2.43 -3.91
CA GLN A 92 -2.18 1.96 -4.78
C GLN A 92 -2.67 1.54 -6.16
N GLY A 93 -3.98 1.29 -6.33
CA GLY A 93 -4.56 0.86 -7.61
C GLY A 93 -5.61 -0.22 -7.44
N PHE A 94 -5.95 -0.86 -8.55
CA PHE A 94 -6.91 -1.96 -8.61
C PHE A 94 -6.29 -3.19 -9.26
N THR A 95 -6.86 -4.37 -9.00
CA THR A 95 -6.59 -5.57 -9.81
C THR A 95 -7.90 -6.14 -10.31
N VAL A 96 -7.96 -6.40 -11.61
CA VAL A 96 -9.02 -7.17 -12.26
C VAL A 96 -8.52 -8.61 -12.37
N SER A 97 -9.21 -9.56 -11.74
CA SER A 97 -8.77 -10.96 -11.70
C SER A 97 -9.87 -11.92 -12.16
N CYS A 98 -9.46 -12.93 -12.92
CA CYS A 98 -10.24 -14.14 -13.19
C CYS A 98 -9.79 -15.32 -12.32
N SER A 99 -8.50 -15.38 -11.99
CA SER A 99 -7.88 -16.37 -11.10
C SER A 99 -6.59 -15.77 -10.52
N SER A 100 -5.84 -16.53 -9.70
CA SER A 100 -4.53 -16.11 -9.18
C SER A 100 -3.57 -15.73 -10.30
N ASP A 101 -3.56 -16.48 -11.40
CA ASP A 101 -2.55 -16.34 -12.45
C ASP A 101 -3.06 -15.51 -13.64
N LYS A 102 -4.37 -15.31 -13.73
CA LYS A 102 -5.02 -14.47 -14.75
C LYS A 102 -5.57 -13.20 -14.10
N HIS A 103 -4.70 -12.20 -13.98
CA HIS A 103 -5.04 -10.91 -13.40
C HIS A 103 -4.29 -9.75 -14.07
N VAL A 104 -4.82 -8.54 -13.93
CA VAL A 104 -4.23 -7.30 -14.43
C VAL A 104 -4.31 -6.22 -13.38
N PHE A 105 -3.17 -5.63 -13.06
CA PHE A 105 -3.09 -4.45 -12.20
C PHE A 105 -3.40 -3.18 -13.01
N VAL A 106 -4.21 -2.31 -12.43
CA VAL A 106 -4.69 -1.05 -13.03
C VAL A 106 -4.32 0.10 -12.10
N HIS A 107 -3.48 1.00 -12.59
CA HIS A 107 -3.08 2.22 -11.91
C HIS A 107 -2.68 3.30 -12.92
N GLY A 108 -2.96 4.56 -12.60
CA GLY A 108 -2.56 5.70 -13.46
C GLY A 108 -3.34 5.80 -14.78
N LEU A 109 -4.56 5.22 -14.82
CA LEU A 109 -5.53 5.39 -15.91
C LEU A 109 -6.86 5.83 -15.30
N SER A 110 -6.94 7.11 -14.96
CA SER A 110 -7.99 7.69 -14.12
C SER A 110 -9.43 7.37 -14.55
N PRO A 111 -9.80 7.44 -15.86
CA PRO A 111 -11.15 7.07 -16.29
C PRO A 111 -11.52 5.63 -15.89
N LEU A 112 -10.57 4.70 -16.02
CA LEU A 112 -10.77 3.30 -15.67
C LEU A 112 -10.82 3.11 -14.14
N GLU A 113 -9.91 3.74 -13.39
CA GLU A 113 -9.89 3.70 -11.92
C GLU A 113 -11.20 4.24 -11.31
N HIS A 114 -11.75 5.33 -11.87
CA HIS A 114 -13.06 5.85 -11.46
C HIS A 114 -14.21 4.87 -11.73
N LEU A 115 -14.21 4.19 -12.89
CA LEU A 115 -15.22 3.16 -13.19
C LEU A 115 -15.13 2.01 -12.18
N LEU A 116 -13.92 1.53 -11.88
CA LEU A 116 -13.68 0.45 -10.93
C LEU A 116 -14.15 0.84 -9.52
N LEU A 117 -13.80 2.04 -9.05
CA LEU A 117 -14.27 2.56 -7.77
C LEU A 117 -15.79 2.66 -7.71
N PHE A 118 -16.43 3.16 -8.77
CA PHE A 118 -17.88 3.27 -8.84
C PHE A 118 -18.58 1.92 -8.72
N GLY A 119 -18.04 0.88 -9.38
CA GLY A 119 -18.54 -0.50 -9.27
C GLY A 119 -18.42 -1.08 -7.86
N GLY A 120 -17.37 -0.68 -7.12
CA GLY A 120 -17.11 -1.15 -5.76
C GLY A 120 -17.81 -0.37 -4.64
N ARG A 121 -18.38 0.81 -4.93
CA ARG A 121 -18.83 1.78 -3.89
C ARG A 121 -19.73 1.22 -2.78
N ARG A 122 -20.53 0.18 -3.07
CA ARG A 122 -21.44 -0.45 -2.09
C ARG A 122 -20.72 -1.37 -1.09
N TYR A 123 -19.49 -1.75 -1.38
CA TYR A 123 -18.64 -2.61 -0.56
C TYR A 123 -17.63 -1.83 0.27
N LEU A 124 -17.60 -0.50 0.13
CA LEU A 124 -16.57 0.37 0.69
C LEU A 124 -17.21 1.38 1.64
N SER A 125 -16.47 1.75 2.70
CA SER A 125 -16.89 2.86 3.56
C SER A 125 -16.79 4.19 2.79
N ALA A 126 -17.56 5.19 3.22
CA ALA A 126 -17.49 6.53 2.64
C ALA A 126 -16.08 7.14 2.74
N SER A 127 -15.35 6.81 3.82
CA SER A 127 -13.97 7.23 4.06
C SER A 127 -13.02 6.67 2.99
N VAL A 128 -13.12 5.36 2.70
CA VAL A 128 -12.34 4.71 1.63
C VAL A 128 -12.68 5.31 0.27
N VAL A 129 -13.97 5.46 -0.05
CA VAL A 129 -14.37 6.02 -1.36
C VAL A 129 -13.84 7.43 -1.55
N ARG A 130 -13.90 8.28 -0.52
CA ARG A 130 -13.35 9.64 -0.58
C ARG A 130 -11.83 9.60 -0.78
N HIS A 131 -11.13 8.84 0.05
CA HIS A 131 -9.68 8.70 -0.06
C HIS A 131 -9.24 8.24 -1.45
N VAL A 132 -9.87 7.21 -2.02
CA VAL A 132 -9.52 6.73 -3.36
C VAL A 132 -9.82 7.79 -4.42
N LYS A 133 -10.95 8.50 -4.33
CA LYS A 133 -11.28 9.58 -5.29
C LYS A 133 -10.24 10.69 -5.29
N ASP A 134 -9.74 11.07 -4.12
CA ASP A 134 -8.77 12.17 -3.99
C ASP A 134 -7.40 11.82 -4.59
N HIS A 135 -7.08 10.54 -4.74
CA HIS A 135 -5.76 10.05 -5.20
C HIS A 135 -5.80 9.28 -6.53
N VAL A 136 -6.97 9.13 -7.17
CA VAL A 136 -7.05 8.58 -8.53
C VAL A 136 -6.27 9.48 -9.49
N GLY A 137 -5.42 8.87 -10.33
CA GLY A 137 -4.54 9.62 -11.22
C GLY A 137 -3.22 10.07 -10.59
N GLU A 138 -2.99 9.83 -9.30
CA GLU A 138 -1.62 9.85 -8.79
C GLU A 138 -0.84 8.64 -9.31
N ILE A 139 0.46 8.80 -9.54
CA ILE A 139 1.37 7.71 -9.90
C ILE A 139 2.50 7.62 -8.89
N MET A 140 2.60 6.46 -8.25
CA MET A 140 3.71 6.15 -7.36
C MET A 140 4.99 5.94 -8.18
N SER A 141 6.04 6.70 -7.89
CA SER A 141 7.39 6.36 -8.36
C SER A 141 7.94 5.19 -7.54
N ASP A 142 8.59 4.23 -8.19
CA ASP A 142 9.30 3.11 -7.56
C ASP A 142 8.44 2.07 -6.84
N ILE A 143 7.50 1.44 -7.56
CA ILE A 143 6.99 0.10 -7.18
C ILE A 143 7.92 -0.96 -7.78
N THR A 144 9.22 -0.90 -7.49
CA THR A 144 10.11 -2.03 -7.78
C THR A 144 9.77 -3.14 -6.80
N ARG A 145 9.07 -4.17 -7.30
CA ARG A 145 9.00 -5.46 -6.62
C ARG A 145 10.42 -6.00 -6.54
N ILE A 146 10.95 -6.05 -5.33
CA ILE A 146 12.15 -6.82 -5.05
C ILE A 146 11.66 -8.26 -4.90
N GLU A 147 12.32 -9.22 -5.54
CA GLU A 147 12.03 -10.64 -5.35
C GLU A 147 13.06 -11.22 -4.37
N SER A 148 12.60 -12.06 -3.45
CA SER A 148 13.45 -12.82 -2.53
C SER A 148 13.09 -14.28 -2.72
N ASP A 149 13.98 -15.02 -3.40
CA ASP A 149 13.68 -16.38 -3.84
C ASP A 149 13.83 -17.42 -2.71
N ASN A 150 14.48 -17.08 -1.58
CA ASN A 150 14.97 -18.07 -0.62
C ASN A 150 14.57 -17.87 0.87
N ALA A 151 13.75 -16.88 1.22
CA ALA A 151 13.38 -16.66 2.63
C ALA A 151 12.43 -17.76 3.17
N ASP A 152 12.62 -18.28 4.38
CA ASP A 152 11.67 -19.19 5.03
C ASP A 152 10.64 -18.41 5.86
N CYS A 153 9.43 -18.25 5.29
CA CYS A 153 8.36 -17.43 5.86
C CYS A 153 7.14 -18.28 6.21
N ASN A 154 7.41 -19.38 6.93
CA ASN A 154 6.40 -20.31 7.44
C ASN A 154 5.64 -19.77 8.65
N HIS A 155 6.14 -18.71 9.30
CA HIS A 155 5.45 -18.02 10.37
C HIS A 155 4.72 -16.79 9.80
N VAL A 156 3.39 -16.80 9.87
CA VAL A 156 2.55 -15.64 9.54
C VAL A 156 1.62 -15.39 10.71
N PRO A 157 1.40 -14.13 11.12
CA PRO A 157 1.96 -12.92 10.54
C PRO A 157 3.43 -12.68 10.91
N ILE A 158 4.12 -11.92 10.07
CA ILE A 158 5.52 -11.55 10.31
C ILE A 158 5.55 -10.39 11.30
N VAL A 159 6.16 -10.61 12.47
CA VAL A 159 6.19 -9.65 13.60
C VAL A 159 7.59 -9.14 13.92
N GLY A 160 8.60 -9.63 13.21
CA GLY A 160 10.02 -9.33 13.45
C GLY A 160 10.61 -10.13 14.62
N PRO A 161 11.89 -9.87 14.96
CA PRO A 161 12.62 -10.57 16.02
C PRO A 161 12.46 -9.93 17.41
N ASP A 162 12.88 -10.63 18.46
CA ASP A 162 12.95 -10.14 19.84
C ASP A 162 14.05 -9.08 20.08
N THR A 163 14.90 -8.84 19.09
CA THR A 163 15.93 -7.79 19.10
C THR A 163 15.47 -6.60 18.28
N VAL A 164 15.94 -5.41 18.62
CA VAL A 164 15.65 -4.20 17.81
C VAL A 164 16.27 -4.38 16.43
N PRO A 165 15.48 -4.40 15.33
CA PRO A 165 16.00 -4.76 14.03
C PRO A 165 16.65 -3.57 13.33
N GLU A 166 17.55 -3.82 12.38
CA GLU A 166 17.99 -2.80 11.44
C GLU A 166 16.99 -2.68 10.28
N TYR A 167 16.85 -1.48 9.74
CA TYR A 167 16.08 -1.28 8.51
C TYR A 167 16.92 -1.71 7.30
N ASP A 168 16.53 -2.81 6.67
CA ASP A 168 17.01 -3.19 5.33
C ASP A 168 15.83 -3.71 4.49
N PRO A 169 15.33 -2.95 3.50
CA PRO A 169 14.18 -3.37 2.71
C PRO A 169 14.42 -4.67 1.91
N LYS A 170 15.67 -5.14 1.78
CA LYS A 170 16.02 -6.41 1.10
C LYS A 170 16.08 -7.62 2.02
N THR A 171 16.45 -7.42 3.28
CA THR A 171 16.75 -8.53 4.21
C THR A 171 16.00 -8.46 5.53
N ASP A 172 15.18 -7.42 5.76
CA ASP A 172 14.38 -7.28 6.97
C ASP A 172 13.45 -8.50 7.16
N ASP A 173 13.49 -9.05 8.37
CA ASP A 173 12.97 -10.36 8.73
C ASP A 173 13.45 -11.49 7.80
N GLU A 174 14.76 -11.57 7.57
CA GLU A 174 15.39 -12.58 6.68
C GLU A 174 14.84 -12.57 5.23
N GLY A 175 14.30 -11.43 4.80
CA GLY A 175 13.69 -11.25 3.49
C GLY A 175 12.21 -11.64 3.43
N CYS A 176 11.59 -11.99 4.56
CA CYS A 176 10.19 -12.38 4.59
C CYS A 176 9.21 -11.25 4.27
N PHE A 177 9.56 -10.00 4.58
CA PHE A 177 8.75 -8.85 4.17
C PHE A 177 8.69 -8.65 2.65
N ILE A 178 9.67 -9.18 1.91
CA ILE A 178 9.65 -9.26 0.45
C ILE A 178 8.89 -10.51 -0.01
N LYS A 179 9.22 -11.69 0.52
CA LYS A 179 8.59 -12.94 0.06
C LYS A 179 7.07 -12.92 0.25
N ARG A 180 6.60 -12.35 1.37
CA ARG A 180 5.18 -12.17 1.71
C ARG A 180 4.68 -10.76 1.38
N GLN A 181 5.34 -10.04 0.48
CA GLN A 181 5.09 -8.61 0.30
C GLN A 181 3.63 -8.31 -0.02
N THR A 182 2.99 -9.13 -0.84
CA THR A 182 1.60 -8.97 -1.28
C THR A 182 0.55 -9.41 -0.26
N ASP A 183 0.92 -10.19 0.74
CA ASP A 183 -0.03 -10.86 1.65
C ASP A 183 -0.57 -9.92 2.73
N ASN A 184 0.06 -8.74 2.88
CA ASN A 184 -0.31 -7.74 3.88
C ASN A 184 -0.42 -8.31 5.31
N ASN A 185 0.42 -9.31 5.60
CA ASN A 185 0.39 -10.14 6.80
C ASN A 185 1.48 -9.74 7.79
N CYS A 186 1.97 -8.51 7.73
CA CYS A 186 3.07 -8.04 8.58
C CYS A 186 2.51 -7.14 9.67
N TYR A 187 3.12 -7.21 10.87
CA TYR A 187 2.74 -6.41 12.02
C TYR A 187 1.23 -6.45 12.32
N ALA A 188 0.60 -7.62 12.22
CA ALA A 188 -0.84 -7.80 12.41
C ALA A 188 -1.25 -7.84 13.90
N TYR A 189 -0.62 -7.02 14.74
CA TYR A 189 -0.91 -6.94 16.16
C TYR A 189 -2.37 -6.58 16.41
N GLY A 190 -2.97 -7.22 17.41
CA GLY A 190 -4.38 -7.15 17.80
C GLY A 190 -5.35 -7.97 16.93
N ARG A 191 -4.83 -8.87 16.09
CA ARG A 191 -5.61 -9.87 15.32
C ARG A 191 -5.38 -11.31 15.78
N GLY A 192 -4.36 -11.56 16.59
CA GLY A 192 -3.82 -12.87 16.93
C GLY A 192 -4.63 -13.69 17.92
N SER A 193 -5.29 -13.03 18.86
CA SER A 193 -6.15 -13.66 19.88
C SER A 193 -7.47 -14.22 19.33
N GLY A 194 -7.67 -14.24 18.01
CA GLY A 194 -8.88 -14.76 17.35
C GLY A 194 -10.14 -13.90 17.55
N LYS A 195 -10.05 -12.81 18.31
CA LYS A 195 -11.14 -11.85 18.53
C LYS A 195 -10.86 -10.56 17.79
N LYS A 196 -11.62 -10.29 16.73
CA LYS A 196 -11.61 -8.98 16.07
C LYS A 196 -12.12 -7.91 17.03
N TRP A 197 -11.55 -6.70 16.97
CA TRP A 197 -12.07 -5.55 17.71
C TRP A 197 -13.46 -5.14 17.20
N SER A 198 -14.27 -4.55 18.07
CA SER A 198 -15.65 -4.15 17.76
C SER A 198 -15.71 -2.91 16.87
N PHE A 199 -14.86 -1.91 17.15
CA PHE A 199 -14.79 -0.65 16.40
C PHE A 199 -13.33 -0.30 16.12
N ASN A 200 -13.06 0.33 14.97
CA ASN A 200 -11.70 0.64 14.56
C ASN A 200 -11.22 1.96 15.21
N THR A 201 -11.06 1.93 16.53
CA THR A 201 -10.64 3.06 17.38
C THR A 201 -9.31 2.75 18.08
N CYS A 202 -8.63 3.79 18.59
CA CYS A 202 -7.41 3.59 19.38
C CYS A 202 -7.61 2.72 20.62
N VAL A 203 -8.75 2.85 21.29
CA VAL A 203 -9.04 2.10 22.53
C VAL A 203 -9.24 0.63 22.19
N ASP A 204 -10.11 0.33 21.23
CA ASP A 204 -10.43 -1.02 20.84
C ASP A 204 -9.22 -1.77 20.26
N MET A 205 -8.48 -1.11 19.37
CA MET A 205 -7.30 -1.69 18.73
C MET A 205 -6.14 -1.81 19.73
N GLY A 206 -5.95 -0.83 20.62
CA GLY A 206 -4.97 -0.91 21.70
C GLY A 206 -5.26 -2.08 22.65
N ASN A 207 -6.50 -2.24 23.08
CA ASN A 207 -6.92 -3.36 23.95
C ASN A 207 -6.75 -4.71 23.26
N ALA A 208 -7.05 -4.80 21.96
CA ALA A 208 -6.80 -6.00 21.18
C ALA A 208 -5.31 -6.33 21.08
N SER A 209 -4.46 -5.32 20.92
CA SER A 209 -3.00 -5.49 20.84
C SER A 209 -2.40 -5.96 22.16
N VAL A 210 -2.88 -5.42 23.29
CA VAL A 210 -2.49 -5.90 24.63
C VAL A 210 -2.90 -7.35 24.84
N ARG A 211 -4.08 -7.74 24.35
CA ARG A 211 -4.55 -9.14 24.42
C ARG A 211 -3.67 -10.10 23.60
N ASP A 212 -3.09 -9.62 22.51
CA ASP A 212 -2.10 -10.33 21.71
C ASP A 212 -0.69 -10.33 22.35
N GLY A 213 -0.50 -9.65 23.49
CA GLY A 213 0.74 -9.69 24.28
C GLY A 213 1.62 -8.44 24.16
N LEU A 214 1.18 -7.39 23.45
CA LEU A 214 1.93 -6.14 23.40
C LEU A 214 1.85 -5.41 24.75
N ILE A 215 2.95 -4.77 25.13
CA ILE A 215 3.02 -3.99 26.37
C ILE A 215 2.78 -2.53 26.01
N TYR A 216 1.75 -1.91 26.60
CA TYR A 216 1.47 -0.49 26.42
C TYR A 216 2.60 0.38 26.96
N ASN A 217 3.08 1.35 26.17
CA ASN A 217 4.19 2.25 26.53
C ASN A 217 3.82 3.75 26.50
N GLY A 218 2.52 4.08 26.42
CA GLY A 218 2.07 5.47 26.44
C GLY A 218 2.16 6.19 25.11
N THR A 219 1.99 7.52 25.13
CA THR A 219 1.95 8.38 23.93
C THR A 219 3.22 9.20 23.73
N LYS A 220 4.16 9.16 24.67
CA LYS A 220 5.43 9.88 24.58
C LYS A 220 6.42 9.10 23.71
N LEU A 221 7.08 9.79 22.78
CA LEU A 221 8.12 9.20 21.92
C LEU A 221 9.18 8.50 22.78
N PRO A 222 9.39 7.18 22.62
CA PRO A 222 10.46 6.48 23.31
C PRO A 222 11.82 6.95 22.81
N LYS A 223 12.80 7.05 23.72
CA LYS A 223 14.17 7.49 23.42
C LYS A 223 15.20 6.37 23.51
N THR A 224 14.91 5.34 24.29
CA THR A 224 15.83 4.24 24.57
C THR A 224 15.11 2.95 24.24
N PRO A 225 15.64 2.12 23.33
CA PRO A 225 15.04 0.83 23.01
C PRO A 225 14.82 -0.04 24.26
N PRO A 226 13.79 -0.90 24.28
CA PRO A 226 13.54 -1.76 25.42
C PRO A 226 14.66 -2.82 25.53
N GLU A 227 14.87 -3.37 26.73
CA GLU A 227 15.84 -4.47 26.95
C GLU A 227 15.50 -5.71 26.09
N LYS A 228 14.21 -5.95 25.86
CA LYS A 228 13.71 -7.05 25.03
C LYS A 228 12.58 -6.56 24.13
N GLY A 229 12.61 -6.97 22.87
CA GLY A 229 11.67 -6.61 21.83
C GLY A 229 12.04 -5.30 21.13
N HIS A 230 11.04 -4.69 20.51
CA HIS A 230 11.13 -3.40 19.83
C HIS A 230 9.89 -2.56 20.09
N PHE A 231 10.01 -1.25 19.89
CA PHE A 231 8.83 -0.39 19.90
C PHE A 231 8.04 -0.52 18.60
N ALA A 232 6.72 -0.45 18.76
CA ALA A 232 5.77 -0.32 17.67
C ALA A 232 4.80 0.84 17.97
N ALA A 233 4.47 1.64 16.97
CA ALA A 233 3.50 2.72 17.04
C ALA A 233 2.20 2.32 16.34
N LEU A 234 1.06 2.54 17.01
CA LEU A 234 -0.27 2.29 16.45
C LEU A 234 -0.88 3.57 15.89
N LEU A 235 -1.31 3.51 14.63
CA LEU A 235 -2.12 4.53 13.99
C LEU A 235 -3.45 3.96 13.49
N ILE A 236 -4.47 4.81 13.45
CA ILE A 236 -5.82 4.48 13.03
C ILE A 236 -6.21 5.34 11.84
N TRP A 237 -6.74 4.71 10.80
CA TRP A 237 -7.64 5.32 9.84
C TRP A 237 -9.06 5.12 10.38
N PRO A 238 -9.71 6.18 10.91
CA PRO A 238 -10.98 6.04 11.62
C PRO A 238 -12.02 5.21 10.86
N ASP A 239 -12.66 4.30 11.60
CA ASP A 239 -13.73 3.40 11.14
C ASP A 239 -13.35 2.47 9.98
N THR A 240 -12.07 2.37 9.62
CA THR A 240 -11.64 1.75 8.37
C THR A 240 -10.48 0.78 8.57
N ASN A 241 -9.33 1.25 9.07
CA ASN A 241 -8.13 0.43 9.15
C ASN A 241 -7.16 0.89 10.25
N PHE A 242 -6.16 0.08 10.54
CA PHE A 242 -5.09 0.41 11.49
C PHE A 242 -3.74 0.17 10.82
N HIS A 243 -2.69 0.77 11.36
CA HIS A 243 -1.35 0.62 10.83
C HIS A 243 -0.32 0.62 11.94
N TRP A 244 0.74 -0.15 11.73
CA TRP A 244 1.84 -0.28 12.67
C TRP A 244 3.15 0.19 12.04
N ILE A 245 3.95 0.88 12.85
CA ILE A 245 5.30 1.33 12.50
C ILE A 245 6.25 0.81 13.57
N ARG A 246 7.37 0.21 13.16
CA ARG A 246 8.40 -0.34 14.05
C ARG A 246 9.54 0.66 14.23
N MET A 247 10.12 0.74 15.42
CA MET A 247 11.39 1.44 15.65
C MET A 247 12.57 0.56 15.27
N ASP A 248 13.51 1.11 14.51
CA ASP A 248 14.74 0.43 14.08
C ASP A 248 15.92 0.76 15.00
N ALA A 249 17.00 -0.02 14.92
CA ALA A 249 18.17 0.09 15.79
C ALA A 249 18.89 1.46 15.72
N ASN A 250 18.74 2.17 14.60
CA ASN A 250 19.30 3.51 14.40
C ASN A 250 18.45 4.64 15.02
N GLY A 251 17.32 4.32 15.67
CA GLY A 251 16.41 5.28 16.29
C GLY A 251 15.39 5.92 15.36
N TYR A 252 15.43 5.59 14.07
CA TYR A 252 14.36 5.90 13.11
C TYR A 252 13.28 4.82 13.16
N TRP A 253 12.27 4.99 12.32
CA TRP A 253 11.13 4.10 12.25
C TRP A 253 10.89 3.64 10.81
N SER A 254 10.40 2.41 10.67
CA SER A 254 10.05 1.80 9.40
C SER A 254 8.69 1.13 9.45
N HIS A 255 8.07 0.97 8.29
CA HIS A 255 6.73 0.41 8.15
C HIS A 255 6.54 -0.32 6.83
N LYS A 256 5.55 -1.21 6.79
CA LYS A 256 5.13 -1.90 5.58
C LYS A 256 3.88 -1.25 4.97
N PRO A 257 3.96 -0.59 3.81
CA PRO A 257 2.83 0.09 3.19
C PRO A 257 2.00 -0.88 2.33
N GLY A 258 1.26 -1.77 2.97
CA GLY A 258 0.45 -2.74 2.25
C GLY A 258 1.28 -3.70 1.40
N GLY A 259 0.91 -3.80 0.12
CA GLY A 259 1.56 -4.69 -0.86
C GLY A 259 2.94 -4.25 -1.35
N THR A 260 3.57 -3.24 -0.72
CA THR A 260 4.86 -2.65 -1.16
C THR A 260 6.01 -3.03 -0.21
N PRO A 261 7.29 -2.85 -0.61
CA PRO A 261 8.43 -3.11 0.26
C PRO A 261 8.39 -2.26 1.54
N VAL A 262 9.13 -2.67 2.58
CA VAL A 262 9.30 -1.87 3.80
C VAL A 262 9.93 -0.53 3.44
N ARG A 263 9.49 0.54 4.12
CA ARG A 263 9.96 1.91 3.92
C ARG A 263 10.25 2.54 5.28
N ASN A 264 11.17 3.48 5.32
CA ASN A 264 11.48 4.30 6.50
C ASN A 264 11.08 5.78 6.32
N LYS A 265 10.15 6.03 5.40
CA LYS A 265 9.68 7.37 5.02
C LYS A 265 8.17 7.48 5.13
N ASP A 266 7.69 8.67 5.44
CA ASP A 266 6.26 9.00 5.47
C ASP A 266 5.73 9.40 4.07
N ASN A 267 4.45 9.76 3.96
CA ASN A 267 3.84 10.15 2.68
C ASN A 267 4.37 11.47 2.10
N ARG A 268 5.23 12.20 2.82
CA ARG A 268 5.94 13.39 2.33
C ARG A 268 7.39 13.07 1.93
N ASP A 269 7.72 11.79 1.81
CA ASP A 269 9.09 11.29 1.52
C ASP A 269 10.12 11.69 2.60
N LEU A 270 9.66 11.99 3.83
CA LEU A 270 10.54 12.35 4.94
C LEU A 270 10.86 11.15 5.82
N PRO A 271 12.09 11.01 6.33
CA PRO A 271 12.43 9.98 7.31
C PRO A 271 11.50 10.02 8.54
N ILE A 272 11.07 8.86 9.00
CA ILE A 272 10.17 8.77 10.16
C ILE A 272 11.01 8.81 11.44
N VAL A 273 10.98 9.96 12.11
CA VAL A 273 11.67 10.17 13.40
C VAL A 273 10.71 10.08 14.61
N ASP A 274 9.44 10.37 14.39
CA ASP A 274 8.38 10.38 15.39
C ASP A 274 7.05 10.04 14.70
N PRO A 275 6.58 8.78 14.81
CA PRO A 275 5.33 8.36 14.17
C PRO A 275 4.12 9.23 14.52
N SER A 276 4.11 9.90 15.67
CA SER A 276 3.02 10.79 16.08
C SER A 276 2.96 12.12 15.31
N LYS A 277 4.01 12.46 14.56
CA LYS A 277 4.17 13.72 13.80
C LYS A 277 4.40 13.51 12.30
N SER A 278 4.53 12.27 11.86
CA SER A 278 4.73 11.90 10.45
C SER A 278 3.39 11.79 9.70
N ASP A 279 3.43 11.98 8.39
CA ASP A 279 2.24 11.88 7.54
C ASP A 279 2.01 10.43 7.07
N PHE A 280 1.03 9.77 7.68
CA PHE A 280 0.57 8.45 7.28
C PHE A 280 -0.84 8.46 6.70
N SER A 281 -1.33 9.61 6.22
CA SER A 281 -2.66 9.72 5.62
C SER A 281 -2.94 8.56 4.66
N PRO A 282 -4.08 7.85 4.79
CA PRO A 282 -5.25 8.18 5.60
C PRO A 282 -5.25 7.70 7.07
N TRP A 283 -4.17 7.10 7.57
CA TRP A 283 -4.03 6.73 8.99
C TRP A 283 -3.62 7.95 9.82
N THR A 284 -4.56 8.86 10.04
CA THR A 284 -4.30 10.19 10.61
C THR A 284 -4.32 10.22 12.14
N GLN A 285 -4.83 9.19 12.81
CA GLN A 285 -4.96 9.17 14.26
C GLN A 285 -3.84 8.36 14.91
N PHE A 286 -2.84 9.04 15.45
CA PHE A 286 -1.85 8.41 16.34
C PHE A 286 -2.50 7.98 17.66
N CYS A 287 -2.25 6.74 18.08
CA CYS A 287 -2.82 6.19 19.30
C CYS A 287 -1.80 6.15 20.42
N SER A 288 -0.80 5.29 20.32
CA SER A 288 0.19 5.02 21.39
C SER A 288 1.36 4.22 20.85
N TYR A 289 2.43 4.21 21.63
CA TYR A 289 3.56 3.30 21.51
C TYR A 289 3.33 2.05 22.34
N PHE A 290 3.85 0.93 21.85
CA PHE A 290 3.82 -0.37 22.48
C PHE A 290 5.21 -1.01 22.37
N ILE A 291 5.49 -1.96 23.24
CA ILE A 291 6.63 -2.88 23.10
C ILE A 291 6.08 -4.20 22.58
N ALA A 292 6.62 -4.66 21.46
CA ALA A 292 6.38 -6.00 20.93
C ALA A 292 7.57 -6.88 21.30
N GLN A 293 7.30 -8.01 21.96
CA GLN A 293 8.27 -9.10 22.19
C GLN A 293 7.78 -10.31 21.41
N PRO A 294 8.14 -10.42 20.11
CA PRO A 294 7.67 -11.48 19.21
C PRO A 294 7.56 -12.88 19.81
N SER A 295 8.55 -13.34 20.59
CA SER A 295 8.53 -14.67 21.23
C SER A 295 7.41 -14.86 22.27
N LYS A 296 6.81 -13.77 22.74
CA LYS A 296 5.72 -13.77 23.74
C LYS A 296 4.37 -13.37 23.16
N LEU A 297 4.32 -13.00 21.88
CA LEU A 297 3.07 -12.62 21.24
C LEU A 297 2.17 -13.85 21.06
N ARG A 298 0.87 -13.63 21.23
CA ARG A 298 -0.19 -14.62 21.05
C ARG A 298 -0.88 -14.36 19.74
N ILE A 299 -0.21 -14.74 18.66
CA ILE A 299 -0.70 -14.53 17.31
C ILE A 299 -0.72 -15.86 16.58
N ASN A 300 -1.94 -16.29 16.24
CA ASN A 300 -2.24 -17.50 15.50
C ASN A 300 -2.38 -17.22 14.00
#